data_AF-A0A2J7ZSV4-F1
#
_entry.id   AF-A0A2J7ZSV4-F1
#
_cell.length_a   1.000
_cell.length_b   1.000
_cell.length_c   1.000
_cell.angle_alpha   90.00
_cell.angle_beta   90.00
_cell.angle_gamma   90.00
#
_symmetry.space_group_name_H-M   'P 1'
#
loop_
_entity.id
_entity.type
_entity.pdbx_description
1 polymer ?
#
loop_
_entity_poly.entity_id
_entity_poly.type
_entity_poly.pdbx_seq_one_letter_code
_entity_poly.pdbx_strand_id
1 'polypeptide(L)'
;MGLEVAHTFLHRAGEWGAAAVTLHGRTRQQRYAKLADWDYIERCGASCSDAGLQLIGNGDVLSYTDWNAHMRTEQQGGGRLASLMIGRGALIKPWIFTEIKEQRHWDISATERMDLFRLYCSAGLEHWGSDVRGVETTRRFLLEWLSFTCRRGSRVRGGGVRVCVFARIVQIRCWGRGEVKVTTAIRQ
;
A
#
# COMPACT_ATOMS: atom_id res chain seq x y z
N MET A 1 -18.17 -18.63 9.88
CA MET A 1 -17.37 -18.55 8.63
C MET A 1 -18.02 -17.47 7.79
N GLY A 2 -17.27 -16.47 7.30
CA GLY A 2 -17.85 -15.44 6.44
C GLY A 2 -18.27 -16.04 5.09
N LEU A 3 -19.45 -15.68 4.59
CA LEU A 3 -19.93 -16.17 3.29
C LEU A 3 -19.28 -15.38 2.16
N GLU A 4 -18.83 -16.09 1.14
CA GLU A 4 -18.42 -15.54 -0.16
C GLU A 4 -19.68 -15.20 -0.95
N VAL A 5 -19.90 -13.92 -1.27
CA VAL A 5 -21.12 -13.48 -1.96
C VAL A 5 -20.85 -12.64 -3.22
N ALA A 6 -19.64 -12.09 -3.38
CA ALA A 6 -19.31 -11.24 -4.53
C ALA A 6 -19.62 -11.88 -5.89
N HIS A 7 -19.32 -13.17 -6.08
CA HIS A 7 -19.59 -13.89 -7.33
C HIS A 7 -21.07 -13.87 -7.76
N THR A 8 -22.01 -13.72 -6.81
CA THR A 8 -23.45 -13.79 -7.12
C THR A 8 -23.99 -12.52 -7.77
N PHE A 9 -23.30 -11.37 -7.65
CA PHE A 9 -23.80 -10.09 -8.14
C PHE A 9 -22.78 -9.29 -8.95
N LEU A 10 -21.49 -9.63 -8.93
CA LEU A 10 -20.46 -8.86 -9.65
C LEU A 10 -20.75 -8.75 -11.15
N HIS A 11 -21.26 -9.80 -11.79
CA HIS A 11 -21.65 -9.77 -13.21
C HIS A 11 -22.75 -8.74 -13.51
N ARG A 12 -23.62 -8.44 -12.53
CA ARG A 12 -24.71 -7.45 -12.67
C ARG A 12 -24.22 -6.01 -12.53
N ALA A 13 -23.01 -5.80 -12.00
CA ALA A 13 -22.49 -4.44 -11.82
C ALA A 13 -22.33 -3.72 -13.16
N GLY A 14 -22.00 -4.45 -14.24
CA GLY A 14 -21.97 -3.91 -15.60
C GLY A 14 -23.35 -3.41 -16.06
N GLU A 15 -24.42 -4.17 -15.76
CA GLU A 15 -25.80 -3.78 -16.07
C GLU A 15 -26.22 -2.49 -15.34
N TRP A 16 -25.62 -2.23 -14.17
CA TRP A 16 -25.83 -0.99 -13.40
C TRP A 16 -24.98 0.18 -13.89
N GLY A 17 -24.21 0.00 -14.96
CA GLY A 17 -23.36 1.04 -15.56
C GLY A 17 -21.96 1.15 -14.94
N ALA A 18 -21.50 0.17 -14.14
CA ALA A 18 -20.13 0.17 -13.65
C ALA A 18 -19.15 -0.16 -14.79
N ALA A 19 -18.12 0.66 -14.96
CA ALA A 19 -17.03 0.39 -15.92
C ALA A 19 -16.00 -0.62 -15.37
N ALA A 20 -15.81 -0.62 -14.05
CA ALA A 20 -14.87 -1.49 -13.36
C ALA A 20 -15.32 -1.75 -11.91
N VAL A 21 -14.87 -2.86 -11.35
CA VAL A 21 -15.11 -3.26 -9.97
C VAL A 21 -13.79 -3.64 -9.31
N THR A 22 -13.61 -3.28 -8.05
CA THR A 22 -12.44 -3.69 -7.27
C THR A 22 -12.88 -4.69 -6.21
N LEU A 23 -12.29 -5.88 -6.21
CA LEU A 23 -12.58 -6.92 -5.24
C LEU A 23 -11.41 -7.11 -4.28
N HIS A 24 -11.69 -6.93 -2.99
CA HIS A 24 -10.76 -7.32 -1.95
C HIS A 24 -10.92 -8.81 -1.65
N GLY A 25 -9.82 -9.56 -1.63
CA GLY A 25 -9.81 -11.01 -1.38
C GLY A 25 -10.13 -11.41 0.06
N ARG A 26 -10.82 -10.56 0.83
CA ARG A 26 -11.24 -10.85 2.19
C ARG A 26 -12.67 -10.41 2.42
N THR A 27 -13.40 -11.27 3.11
CA THR A 27 -14.71 -10.93 3.67
C THR A 27 -14.57 -9.84 4.74
N ARG A 28 -15.65 -9.08 4.94
CA ARG A 28 -15.73 -8.08 5.99
C ARG A 28 -15.41 -8.64 7.39
N GLN A 29 -15.82 -9.87 7.68
CA GLN A 29 -15.58 -10.51 8.98
C GLN A 29 -14.11 -10.85 9.22
N GLN A 30 -13.35 -11.21 8.16
CA GLN A 30 -11.93 -11.54 8.27
C GLN A 30 -11.05 -10.33 8.59
N ARG A 31 -11.51 -9.10 8.29
CA ARG A 31 -10.71 -7.87 8.42
C ARG A 31 -9.31 -8.06 7.84
N TYR A 32 -8.27 -8.01 8.67
CA TYR A 32 -6.86 -8.21 8.31
C TYR A 32 -6.25 -9.47 8.96
N ALA A 33 -7.08 -10.37 9.50
CA ALA A 33 -6.62 -11.52 10.28
C ALA A 33 -6.15 -12.70 9.41
N LYS A 34 -6.60 -12.75 8.14
CA LYS A 34 -6.20 -13.77 7.16
C LYS A 34 -5.55 -13.13 5.95
N LEU A 35 -4.86 -13.94 5.15
CA LEU A 35 -4.39 -13.55 3.83
C LEU A 35 -5.58 -13.35 2.88
N ALA A 36 -5.37 -12.54 1.84
CA ALA A 36 -6.30 -12.40 0.74
C ALA A 36 -6.41 -13.72 -0.05
N ASP A 37 -7.64 -14.12 -0.33
CA ASP A 37 -8.00 -15.25 -1.16
C ASP A 37 -8.00 -14.82 -2.63
N TRP A 38 -6.92 -15.15 -3.32
CA TRP A 38 -6.73 -14.80 -4.74
C TRP A 38 -7.44 -15.77 -5.68
N ASP A 39 -7.57 -17.05 -5.30
CA ASP A 39 -8.36 -18.03 -6.05
C ASP A 39 -9.82 -17.56 -6.18
N TYR A 40 -10.39 -16.99 -5.11
CA TYR A 40 -11.73 -16.41 -5.16
C TYR A 40 -11.82 -15.16 -6.06
N ILE A 41 -10.78 -14.31 -6.05
CA ILE A 41 -10.71 -13.16 -6.95
C ILE A 41 -10.69 -13.61 -8.41
N GLU A 42 -9.92 -14.65 -8.72
CA GLU A 42 -9.82 -15.23 -10.07
C GLU A 42 -11.15 -15.85 -10.53
N ARG A 43 -11.83 -16.59 -9.64
CA ARG A 43 -13.21 -17.08 -9.88
C ARG A 43 -14.17 -15.94 -10.21
N CYS A 44 -14.09 -14.82 -9.50
CA CYS A 44 -14.91 -13.65 -9.78
C CYS A 44 -14.53 -12.95 -11.10
N GLY A 45 -13.23 -12.94 -11.44
CA GLY A 45 -12.71 -12.36 -12.68
C GLY A 45 -13.27 -13.04 -13.91
N ALA A 46 -13.44 -14.36 -13.86
CA ALA A 46 -14.15 -15.13 -14.89
C ALA A 46 -15.53 -14.58 -15.20
N SER A 47 -16.39 -14.49 -14.19
CA SER A 47 -17.77 -14.01 -14.37
C SER A 47 -17.83 -12.53 -14.80
N CYS A 48 -16.87 -11.72 -14.38
CA CYS A 48 -16.80 -10.31 -14.81
C CYS A 48 -16.39 -10.19 -16.28
N SER A 49 -15.40 -10.96 -16.72
CA SER A 49 -14.92 -10.96 -18.10
C SER A 49 -16.03 -11.38 -19.07
N ASP A 50 -16.81 -12.40 -18.72
CA ASP A 50 -17.94 -12.87 -19.55
C ASP A 50 -19.04 -11.80 -19.69
N ALA A 51 -19.18 -10.94 -18.68
CA ALA A 51 -20.10 -9.81 -18.68
C ALA A 51 -19.50 -8.51 -19.25
N GLY A 52 -18.26 -8.53 -19.77
CA GLY A 52 -17.57 -7.35 -20.28
C GLY A 52 -17.16 -6.33 -19.21
N LEU A 53 -17.12 -6.74 -17.94
CA LEU A 53 -16.79 -5.89 -16.79
C LEU A 53 -15.33 -6.07 -16.37
N GLN A 54 -14.61 -4.96 -16.14
CA GLN A 54 -13.22 -5.00 -15.68
C GLN A 54 -13.14 -5.27 -14.18
N LEU A 55 -12.45 -6.35 -13.78
CA LEU A 55 -12.17 -6.64 -12.38
C LEU A 55 -10.75 -6.22 -11.99
N ILE A 56 -10.63 -5.47 -10.88
CA ILE A 56 -9.38 -5.08 -10.26
C ILE A 56 -9.21 -5.88 -8.96
N GLY A 57 -8.18 -6.72 -8.88
CA GLY A 57 -7.89 -7.52 -7.69
C GLY A 57 -7.24 -6.70 -6.59
N ASN A 58 -7.54 -6.97 -5.31
CA ASN A 58 -6.91 -6.28 -4.20
C ASN A 58 -6.64 -7.20 -3.01
N GLY A 59 -5.42 -7.17 -2.50
CA GLY A 59 -5.09 -7.81 -1.24
C GLY A 59 -3.64 -8.25 -1.15
N ASP A 60 -2.92 -7.78 -0.13
CA ASP A 60 -1.63 -8.35 0.26
C ASP A 60 -0.52 -8.38 -0.84
N VAL A 61 -0.64 -7.54 -1.88
CA VAL A 61 0.44 -7.25 -2.84
C VAL A 61 1.49 -6.36 -2.17
N LEU A 62 2.70 -6.89 -1.94
CA LEU A 62 3.77 -6.20 -1.22
C LEU A 62 5.05 -6.06 -2.05
N SER A 63 5.10 -6.61 -3.26
CA SER A 63 6.25 -6.60 -4.14
C SER A 63 5.85 -6.75 -5.60
N TYR A 64 6.77 -6.46 -6.53
CA TYR A 64 6.54 -6.71 -7.95
C TYR A 64 6.37 -8.20 -8.27
N THR A 65 6.98 -9.10 -7.48
CA THR A 65 6.79 -10.55 -7.63
C THR A 65 5.38 -10.96 -7.26
N ASP A 66 4.81 -10.41 -6.19
CA ASP A 66 3.40 -10.65 -5.82
C ASP A 66 2.47 -10.11 -6.90
N TRP A 67 2.75 -8.90 -7.41
CA TRP A 67 2.00 -8.31 -8.51
C TRP A 67 2.00 -9.23 -9.74
N ASN A 68 3.20 -9.68 -10.14
CA ASN A 68 3.36 -10.56 -11.29
C ASN A 68 2.68 -11.91 -11.06
N ALA A 69 2.74 -12.48 -9.86
CA ALA A 69 2.06 -13.73 -9.56
C ALA A 69 0.56 -13.62 -9.85
N HIS A 70 -0.10 -12.57 -9.34
CA HIS A 70 -1.55 -12.40 -9.49
C HIS A 70 -1.99 -11.81 -10.85
N MET A 71 -1.09 -11.14 -11.58
CA MET A 71 -1.34 -10.75 -12.97
C MET A 71 -1.12 -11.90 -13.96
N ARG A 72 -0.32 -12.91 -13.58
CA ARG A 72 0.07 -14.05 -14.44
C ARG A 72 -0.67 -15.35 -14.12
N THR A 73 -1.52 -15.38 -13.11
CA THR A 73 -2.43 -16.51 -12.84
C THR A 73 -3.65 -16.45 -13.76
N GLU A 74 -4.24 -17.56 -14.20
CA GLU A 74 -3.92 -18.99 -14.04
C GLU A 74 -3.17 -19.51 -15.28
N GLN A 75 -2.86 -20.81 -15.41
CA GLN A 75 -2.99 -21.53 -16.71
C GLN A 75 -2.69 -20.76 -18.03
N GLN A 76 -1.62 -19.96 -18.13
CA GLN A 76 -0.91 -19.42 -19.32
C GLN A 76 -1.72 -18.92 -20.55
N GLY A 77 -2.97 -18.50 -20.39
CA GLY A 77 -3.81 -17.90 -21.44
C GLY A 77 -4.25 -16.46 -21.20
N GLY A 78 -3.85 -15.84 -20.08
CA GLY A 78 -4.10 -14.42 -19.78
C GLY A 78 -4.98 -14.22 -18.54
N GLY A 79 -4.47 -13.46 -17.58
CA GLY A 79 -5.14 -13.16 -16.32
C GLY A 79 -6.47 -12.44 -16.55
N ARG A 80 -7.54 -12.95 -15.97
CA ARG A 80 -8.91 -12.43 -16.06
C ARG A 80 -9.12 -11.13 -15.27
N LEU A 81 -8.04 -10.52 -14.79
CA LEU A 81 -8.02 -9.27 -14.05
C LEU A 81 -7.47 -8.16 -14.94
N ALA A 82 -8.16 -7.02 -14.94
CA ALA A 82 -7.70 -5.85 -15.67
C ALA A 82 -6.44 -5.24 -15.03
N SER A 83 -6.38 -5.25 -13.69
CA SER A 83 -5.23 -4.76 -12.92
C SER A 83 -5.33 -5.20 -11.46
N LEU A 84 -4.36 -4.79 -10.64
CA LEU A 84 -4.42 -4.93 -9.20
C LEU A 84 -4.40 -3.55 -8.52
N MET A 85 -5.13 -3.42 -7.42
CA MET A 85 -5.05 -2.26 -6.53
C MET A 85 -4.09 -2.57 -5.39
N ILE A 86 -3.21 -1.61 -5.05
CA ILE A 86 -2.27 -1.72 -3.93
C ILE A 86 -2.69 -0.72 -2.85
N GLY A 87 -2.93 -1.22 -1.64
CA GLY A 87 -3.22 -0.39 -0.47
C GLY A 87 -2.00 -0.27 0.45
N ARG A 88 -1.97 -1.07 1.51
CA ARG A 88 -0.91 -1.04 2.53
C ARG A 88 0.52 -1.23 1.98
N GLY A 89 0.68 -1.96 0.89
CA GLY A 89 2.00 -2.13 0.23
C GLY A 89 2.62 -0.80 -0.18
N ALA A 90 1.81 0.14 -0.69
CA ALA A 90 2.26 1.47 -1.08
C ALA A 90 2.64 2.35 0.12
N LEU A 91 2.01 2.15 1.28
CA LEU A 91 2.41 2.83 2.52
C LEU A 91 3.71 2.28 3.10
N ILE A 92 3.95 0.97 2.97
CA ILE A 92 5.18 0.32 3.46
C ILE A 92 6.37 0.64 2.53
N LYS A 93 6.14 0.62 1.21
CA LYS A 93 7.12 0.93 0.17
C LYS A 93 6.49 1.84 -0.88
N PRO A 94 6.59 3.18 -0.74
CA PRO A 94 6.10 4.11 -1.75
C PRO A 94 6.62 3.85 -3.16
N TRP A 95 7.84 3.31 -3.26
CA TRP A 95 8.48 2.95 -4.53
C TRP A 95 8.03 1.60 -5.11
N ILE A 96 7.01 0.93 -4.55
CA ILE A 96 6.50 -0.35 -5.08
C ILE A 96 6.05 -0.25 -6.54
N PHE A 97 5.51 0.90 -6.96
CA PHE A 97 5.13 1.13 -8.35
C PHE A 97 6.35 1.18 -9.27
N THR A 98 7.48 1.69 -8.78
CA THR A 98 8.76 1.65 -9.49
C THR A 98 9.28 0.22 -9.58
N GLU A 99 9.17 -0.58 -8.50
CA GLU A 99 9.50 -2.01 -8.55
C GLU A 99 8.68 -2.76 -9.60
N ILE A 100 7.37 -2.46 -9.70
CA ILE A 100 6.48 -3.05 -10.71
C ILE A 100 6.85 -2.59 -12.12
N LYS A 101 7.13 -1.30 -12.31
CA LYS A 101 7.52 -0.77 -13.63
C LYS A 101 8.85 -1.36 -14.11
N GLU A 102 9.83 -1.47 -13.22
CA GLU A 102 11.19 -1.93 -13.57
C GLU A 102 11.39 -3.44 -13.40
N GLN A 103 10.39 -4.17 -12.91
CA GLN A 103 10.42 -5.62 -12.73
C GLN A 103 11.62 -6.09 -11.87
N ARG A 104 11.96 -5.32 -10.83
CA ARG A 104 13.06 -5.64 -9.91
C ARG A 104 12.80 -5.13 -8.50
N HIS A 105 13.45 -5.74 -7.53
CA HIS A 105 13.46 -5.20 -6.17
C HIS A 105 14.34 -3.96 -6.10
N TRP A 106 13.86 -2.97 -5.34
CA TRP A 106 14.61 -1.76 -5.06
C TRP A 106 15.03 -1.77 -3.59
N ASP A 107 16.35 -1.76 -3.38
CA ASP A 107 16.92 -1.56 -2.05
C ASP A 107 17.39 -0.12 -1.92
N ILE A 108 16.47 0.77 -1.54
CA ILE A 108 16.80 2.18 -1.33
C ILE A 108 17.50 2.38 0.01
N SER A 109 18.51 3.24 -0.02
CA SER A 109 19.31 3.63 1.14
C SER A 109 18.48 4.33 2.21
N ALA A 110 19.01 4.38 3.43
CA ALA A 110 18.38 5.13 4.52
C ALA A 110 18.23 6.62 4.19
N THR A 111 19.13 7.18 3.40
CA THR A 111 19.09 8.58 2.96
C THR A 111 17.92 8.83 2.02
N GLU A 112 17.76 7.99 0.99
CA GLU A 112 16.63 8.09 0.05
C GLU A 112 15.29 7.91 0.76
N ARG A 113 15.22 7.00 1.75
CA ARG A 113 14.02 6.86 2.61
C ARG A 113 13.73 8.14 3.39
N MET A 114 14.76 8.79 3.92
CA MET A 114 14.61 10.06 4.63
C MET A 114 14.13 11.18 3.70
N ASP A 115 14.59 11.19 2.45
CA ASP A 115 14.16 12.17 1.45
C ASP A 115 12.67 12.04 1.13
N LEU A 116 12.12 10.83 1.11
CA LEU A 116 10.67 10.62 0.99
C LEU A 116 9.90 11.24 2.16
N PHE A 117 10.41 11.15 3.40
CA PHE A 117 9.79 11.79 4.55
C PHE A 117 9.90 13.32 4.48
N ARG A 118 11.00 13.86 3.98
CA ARG A 118 11.16 15.30 3.74
C ARG A 118 10.16 15.79 2.71
N LEU A 119 10.03 15.09 1.59
CA LEU A 119 9.05 15.38 0.54
C LEU A 119 7.62 15.36 1.07
N TYR A 120 7.29 14.37 1.91
CA TYR A 120 5.97 14.31 2.54
C TYR A 120 5.72 15.51 3.45
N CYS A 121 6.71 15.91 4.26
CA CYS A 121 6.55 17.07 5.15
C CYS A 121 6.43 18.36 4.36
N SER A 122 7.22 18.55 3.29
CA SER A 122 7.10 19.75 2.44
C SER A 122 5.73 19.81 1.76
N ALA A 123 5.26 18.71 1.17
CA ALA A 123 3.93 18.65 0.55
C ALA A 123 2.80 18.84 1.59
N GLY A 124 2.96 18.30 2.80
CA GLY A 124 2.00 18.48 3.88
C GLY A 124 1.89 19.94 4.32
N LEU A 125 3.02 20.64 4.46
CA LEU A 125 3.05 22.05 4.85
C LEU A 125 2.57 22.99 3.73
N GLU A 126 2.78 22.62 2.47
CA GLU A 126 2.20 23.31 1.31
C GLU A 126 0.66 23.16 1.30
N HIS A 127 0.16 21.96 1.61
CA HIS A 127 -1.27 21.67 1.56
C HIS A 127 -2.04 22.17 2.80
N TRP A 128 -1.53 21.93 4.01
CA TRP A 128 -2.19 22.26 5.28
C TRP A 128 -1.73 23.59 5.89
N GLY A 129 -0.68 24.20 5.35
CA GLY A 129 -0.09 25.44 5.87
C GLY A 129 1.07 25.20 6.84
N SER A 130 1.86 26.27 7.03
CA SER A 130 3.00 26.31 7.95
C SER A 130 2.68 26.93 9.31
N ASP A 131 1.39 27.20 9.58
CA ASP A 131 0.91 27.60 10.89
C ASP A 131 0.92 26.41 11.87
N VAL A 132 0.64 26.68 13.15
CA VAL A 132 0.66 25.64 14.19
C VAL A 132 -0.26 24.47 13.83
N ARG A 133 -1.44 24.74 13.25
CA ARG A 133 -2.41 23.70 12.89
C ARG A 133 -1.94 22.85 11.72
N GLY A 134 -1.37 23.46 10.68
CA GLY A 134 -0.84 22.75 9.52
C GLY A 134 0.38 21.90 9.87
N VAL A 135 1.27 22.40 10.72
CA VAL A 135 2.41 21.65 11.26
C VAL A 135 1.95 20.43 12.07
N GLU A 136 1.02 20.60 13.01
CA GLU A 136 0.52 19.47 13.82
C GLU A 136 -0.27 18.45 12.99
N THR A 137 -0.99 18.91 11.97
CA THR A 137 -1.71 18.02 11.03
C THR A 137 -0.73 17.19 10.22
N THR A 138 0.29 17.82 9.64
CA THR A 138 1.38 17.14 8.90
C THR A 138 2.09 16.14 9.80
N ARG A 139 2.41 16.54 11.03
CA ARG A 139 3.08 15.70 12.02
C ARG A 139 2.24 14.48 12.38
N ARG A 140 0.93 14.64 12.62
CA ARG A 140 0.03 13.52 12.94
C ARG A 140 0.07 12.46 11.85
N PHE A 141 -0.17 12.85 10.60
CA PHE A 141 -0.22 11.89 9.50
C PHE A 141 1.15 11.30 9.14
N LEU A 142 2.24 12.07 9.30
CA LEU A 142 3.59 11.52 9.18
C LEU A 142 3.83 10.41 10.22
N LEU A 143 3.44 10.61 11.47
CA LEU A 143 3.60 9.61 12.53
C LEU A 143 2.74 8.36 12.27
N GLU A 144 1.52 8.55 11.75
CA GLU A 144 0.68 7.44 11.29
C GLU A 144 1.35 6.67 10.16
N TRP A 145 1.93 7.36 9.18
CA TRP A 145 2.62 6.72 8.07
C TRP A 145 3.88 5.97 8.52
N LEU A 146 4.70 6.57 9.38
CA LEU A 146 5.90 5.93 9.95
C LEU A 146 5.56 4.62 10.66
N SER A 147 4.36 4.49 11.25
CA SER A 147 3.91 3.24 11.87
C SER A 147 3.86 2.05 10.90
N PHE A 148 3.67 2.28 9.59
CA PHE A 148 3.70 1.24 8.56
C PHE A 148 5.12 0.80 8.23
N THR A 149 6.09 1.71 8.28
CA THR A 149 7.50 1.41 7.99
C THR A 149 8.18 0.58 9.09
N CYS A 150 7.70 0.69 10.33
CA CYS A 150 8.32 0.04 11.50
C CYS A 150 7.72 -1.33 11.87
N ARG A 151 6.65 -1.80 11.22
CA ARG A 151 5.84 -2.94 11.74
C ARG A 151 6.14 -4.32 11.16
N ARG A 152 7.12 -4.48 10.27
CA ARG A 152 7.53 -5.81 9.78
C ARG A 152 9.05 -5.90 9.58
N GLY A 153 9.79 -5.89 10.68
CA GLY A 153 11.04 -6.65 10.71
C GLY A 153 10.68 -8.13 10.70
N SER A 154 10.91 -8.82 9.59
CA SER A 154 10.92 -10.28 9.55
C SER A 154 11.83 -10.79 10.66
N ARG A 155 11.30 -11.65 11.53
CA ARG A 155 12.09 -12.37 12.53
C ARG A 155 13.05 -13.30 11.78
N VAL A 156 14.23 -12.82 11.43
CA VAL A 156 15.34 -13.66 10.99
C VAL A 156 15.72 -14.50 12.23
N ARG A 157 15.48 -15.81 12.18
CA ARG A 157 16.03 -16.71 13.20
C ARG A 157 17.55 -16.59 13.13
N GLY A 158 18.17 -16.11 14.20
CA GLY A 158 19.63 -16.15 14.36
C GLY A 158 20.42 -14.85 14.13
N GLY A 159 19.79 -13.69 14.06
CA GLY A 159 20.51 -12.41 14.02
C GLY A 159 19.66 -11.27 14.56
N GLY A 160 20.12 -10.59 15.60
CA GLY A 160 19.37 -9.54 16.28
C GLY A 160 18.93 -8.42 15.34
N VAL A 161 17.63 -8.37 15.04
CA VAL A 161 17.02 -7.20 14.40
C VAL A 161 16.81 -6.14 15.47
N ARG A 162 17.61 -5.07 15.44
CA ARG A 162 17.31 -3.86 16.21
C ARG A 162 15.98 -3.30 15.70
N VAL A 163 14.95 -3.38 16.52
CA VAL A 163 13.72 -2.61 16.34
C VAL A 163 14.12 -1.14 16.38
N CYS A 164 14.20 -0.48 15.23
CA CYS A 164 14.35 0.97 15.20
C CYS A 164 13.01 1.58 15.64
N VAL A 165 12.87 1.83 16.93
CA VAL A 165 11.82 2.69 17.49
C VAL A 165 12.14 4.14 17.07
N PHE A 166 11.80 4.52 15.83
CA PHE A 166 11.99 5.89 15.33
C PHE A 166 10.98 6.90 15.91
N ALA A 167 9.98 6.43 16.67
CA ALA A 167 8.75 7.19 16.91
C ALA A 167 8.80 8.22 18.06
N ARG A 168 9.93 8.43 18.77
CA ARG A 168 9.91 9.35 19.92
C ARG A 168 10.29 10.80 19.63
N ILE A 169 11.02 11.12 18.56
CA ILE A 169 11.40 12.52 18.27
C ILE A 169 11.55 12.73 16.76
N VAL A 170 10.44 12.89 16.04
CA VAL A 170 10.44 13.55 14.73
C VAL A 170 10.13 15.03 14.98
N GLN A 171 11.13 15.89 14.83
CA GLN A 171 10.93 17.34 14.80
C GLN A 171 10.78 17.79 13.34
N ILE A 172 9.64 18.39 13.02
CA ILE A 172 9.43 19.14 11.79
C ILE A 172 9.69 20.61 12.17
N ARG A 173 10.75 21.21 11.65
CA ARG A 173 11.01 22.65 11.81
C ARG A 173 10.94 23.33 10.46
N CYS A 174 10.11 24.35 10.35
CA CYS A 174 10.08 25.27 9.21
C CYS A 174 10.99 26.45 9.52
N TRP A 175 11.92 26.76 8.62
CA TRP A 175 12.63 28.04 8.63
C TRP A 175 12.12 28.91 7.48
N GLY A 176 12.22 30.23 7.63
CA GLY A 176 11.82 31.16 6.58
C GLY A 176 12.48 30.80 5.23
N ARG A 177 11.67 30.77 4.17
CA ARG A 177 11.93 30.25 2.79
C ARG A 177 11.53 28.80 2.50
N GLY A 178 10.60 28.20 3.25
CA GLY A 178 10.00 26.91 2.86
C GLY A 178 10.91 25.70 3.04
N GLU A 179 12.06 25.86 3.69
CA GLU A 179 12.93 24.74 4.07
C GLU A 179 12.34 23.99 5.26
N VAL A 180 12.10 22.69 5.06
CA VAL A 180 11.56 21.78 6.07
C VAL A 180 12.66 20.84 6.53
N LYS A 181 13.13 21.02 7.76
CA LYS A 181 14.07 20.09 8.36
C LYS A 181 13.31 19.04 9.16
N VAL A 182 13.32 17.81 8.64
CA VAL A 182 12.89 16.62 9.38
C VAL A 182 14.12 16.05 10.06
N THR A 183 14.19 16.15 11.39
CA THR A 183 15.26 15.53 12.18
C THR A 183 14.67 14.44 13.07
N THR A 184 15.24 13.25 12.98
CA THR A 184 15.04 12.17 13.95
C THR A 184 16.12 12.30 15.02
N ALA A 185 15.77 12.63 16.27
CA ALA A 185 16.75 12.53 17.34
C ALA A 185 16.90 11.06 17.74
N ILE A 186 17.96 10.42 17.25
CA ILE A 186 18.44 9.15 17.79
C ILE A 186 19.09 9.52 19.13
N ARG A 187 18.42 9.28 20.26
CA ARG A 187 19.16 9.14 21.51
C ARG A 187 19.98 7.86 21.34
N GLN A 188 21.30 8.02 21.26
CA GLN A 188 22.25 6.92 21.44
C GLN A 188 22.02 6.26 22.79
#